data_AF-A0A2H0W9T5-F1
#
_entry.id   AF-A0A2H0W9T5-F1
#
_cell.length_a   1.000
_cell.length_b   1.000
_cell.length_c   1.000
_cell.angle_alpha   90.00
_cell.angle_beta   90.00
_cell.angle_gamma   90.00
#
_symmetry.space_group_name_H-M   'P 1'
#
loop_
_entity.id
_entity.type
_entity.pdbx_description
1 polymer ?
#
loop_
_entity_poly.entity_id
_entity_poly.type
_entity_poly.pdbx_seq_one_letter_code
_entity_poly.pdbx_strand_id
1 'polypeptide(L)' 'MSQIEVIKEENLLPRRFEILQVIKGNPWVSFDFIKRRFFGVSSRLLRYDLKKLREAGFIIKRGVTKGVVYQFKKREK' A
#
# COMPACT_ATOMS: atom_id res chain seq x y z
N MET A 1 -17.62 3.02 -20.82
CA MET A 1 -16.25 3.25 -20.31
C MET A 1 -16.38 3.82 -18.91
N SER A 2 -16.09 3.01 -17.88
CA SER A 2 -16.32 3.40 -16.48
C SER A 2 -15.35 4.50 -16.06
N GLN A 3 -15.91 5.61 -15.61
CA GLN A 3 -15.23 6.75 -15.01
C GLN A 3 -14.34 6.24 -13.86
N ILE A 4 -13.02 6.35 -14.00
CA ILE A 4 -12.08 5.92 -12.96
C ILE A 4 -12.14 7.00 -11.87
N GLU A 5 -12.85 6.74 -10.77
CA GLU A 5 -12.84 7.62 -9.62
C GLU A 5 -11.42 7.78 -9.09
N VAL A 6 -10.92 9.00 -9.15
CA VAL A 6 -9.59 9.34 -8.66
C VAL A 6 -9.65 9.42 -7.13
N ILE A 7 -9.39 8.30 -6.46
CA ILE A 7 -9.26 8.26 -5.00
C ILE A 7 -8.09 9.17 -4.59
N LYS A 8 -8.36 10.12 -3.71
CA LYS A 8 -7.37 10.99 -3.07
C LYS A 8 -6.88 10.36 -1.76
N GLU A 9 -5.68 10.74 -1.32
CA GLU A 9 -5.07 10.21 -0.09
C GLU A 9 -5.90 10.53 1.16
N GLU A 10 -6.51 11.72 1.20
CA GLU A 10 -7.42 12.17 2.27
C GLU A 10 -8.66 11.28 2.46
N ASN A 11 -9.02 10.49 1.45
CA ASN A 11 -10.17 9.58 1.50
C ASN A 11 -9.79 8.15 1.92
N LEU A 12 -8.52 7.90 2.26
CA LEU A 12 -8.08 6.60 2.75
C LEU A 12 -8.50 6.40 4.21
N LEU A 13 -8.86 5.17 4.56
CA LEU A 13 -9.02 4.78 5.96
C LEU A 13 -7.72 5.06 6.73
N PRO A 14 -7.77 5.40 8.04
CA PRO A 14 -6.59 5.75 8.82
C PRO A 14 -5.44 4.75 8.70
N ARG A 15 -5.73 3.45 8.82
CA ARG A 15 -4.74 2.38 8.66
C ARG A 15 -4.10 2.34 7.26
N ARG A 16 -4.87 2.59 6.21
CA ARG A 16 -4.35 2.59 4.82
C ARG A 16 -3.49 3.81 4.56
N PHE A 17 -3.89 4.95 5.11
CA PHE A 17 -3.09 6.17 5.07
C PHE A 17 -1.75 5.96 5.77
N GLU A 18 -1.73 5.38 6.97
CA GLU A 18 -0.50 5.06 7.69
C GLU A 18 0.40 4.08 6.92
N ILE A 19 -0.16 3.00 6.37
CA ILE A 19 0.59 2.05 5.52
C ILE A 19 1.22 2.80 4.33
N LEU A 20 0.47 3.72 3.70
CA LEU A 20 0.98 4.52 2.60
C LEU A 20 2.13 5.42 3.04
N GLN A 21 2.02 6.09 4.19
CA GLN A 21 3.11 6.94 4.72
C GLN A 21 4.38 6.11 5.02
N VAL A 22 4.22 4.90 5.56
CA VAL A 22 5.34 3.97 5.77
C VAL A 22 6.05 3.63 4.45
N ILE A 23 5.27 3.37 3.39
CA ILE A 23 5.80 3.06 2.06
C ILE A 23 6.37 4.31 1.37
N LYS A 24 5.87 5.51 1.64
CA LYS A 24 6.45 6.77 1.14
C LYS A 24 7.81 7.08 1.75
N GLY A 25 7.97 6.82 3.05
CA GLY A 25 9.22 7.09 3.76
C GLY A 25 10.36 6.12 3.44
N ASN A 26 10.11 5.05 2.69
CA ASN A 26 11.09 4.00 2.41
C ASN A 26 11.02 3.57 0.93
N PRO A 27 12.15 3.47 0.22
CA PRO A 27 12.13 3.16 -1.21
C PRO A 27 11.59 1.75 -1.53
N TRP A 28 11.78 0.79 -0.62
CA TRP A 28 11.36 -0.61 -0.78
C TRP A 28 10.91 -1.18 0.57
N VAL A 29 9.63 -1.56 0.67
CA VAL A 29 9.07 -2.06 1.93
C VAL A 29 8.55 -3.48 1.76
N SER A 30 9.02 -4.42 2.58
CA SER A 30 8.52 -5.80 2.58
C SER A 30 7.21 -5.93 3.37
N PHE A 31 6.46 -7.01 3.13
CA PHE A 31 5.27 -7.31 3.93
C PHE A 31 5.58 -7.47 5.42
N ASP A 32 6.69 -8.12 5.75
CA ASP A 32 7.10 -8.33 7.15
C ASP A 32 7.46 -7.03 7.85
N PHE A 33 8.05 -6.06 7.12
CA PHE A 33 8.28 -4.72 7.66
C PHE A 33 6.97 -4.04 8.07
N ILE A 34 5.95 -4.10 7.22
CA ILE A 34 4.62 -3.56 7.51
C ILE A 34 4.00 -4.32 8.69
N LYS A 35 4.01 -5.66 8.66
CA LYS A 35 3.42 -6.49 9.71
C LYS A 35 3.98 -6.18 11.10
N ARG A 36 5.30 -5.94 11.22
CA ARG A 36 5.92 -5.56 12.50
C ARG A 36 5.43 -4.23 13.06
N ARG A 37 5.00 -3.30 12.19
CA ARG A 37 4.48 -1.99 12.60
C ARG A 37 2.99 -2.01 12.97
N PHE A 38 2.26 -3.03 12.53
CA PHE A 38 0.83 -3.21 12.78
C PHE A 38 0.56 -4.53 13.53
N PHE A 39 1.17 -4.69 14.71
CA PHE A 39 1.15 -5.95 15.49
C PHE A 39 -0.27 -6.43 15.85
N GLY A 40 -1.22 -5.52 16.05
CA GLY A 40 -2.62 -5.83 16.34
C GLY A 40 -3.47 -6.17 15.11
N VAL A 41 -2.92 -6.14 13.89
CA VAL A 41 -3.68 -6.33 12.65
C VAL A 41 -3.31 -7.66 12.02
N SER A 42 -4.33 -8.45 11.69
CA SER A 42 -4.11 -9.75 11.05
C SER A 42 -3.42 -9.59 9.68
N SER A 43 -2.57 -10.56 9.34
CA SER A 43 -1.86 -10.53 8.05
C SER A 43 -2.81 -10.54 6.84
N ARG A 44 -4.01 -11.13 6.99
CA ARG A 44 -5.04 -11.12 5.94
C ARG A 44 -5.55 -9.71 5.67
N LEU A 45 -5.82 -8.94 6.73
CA LEU A 45 -6.29 -7.56 6.61
C LEU A 45 -5.21 -6.66 6.01
N LEU A 46 -3.96 -6.78 6.46
CA LEU A 46 -2.85 -6.02 5.88
C LEU A 46 -2.67 -6.29 4.37
N ARG A 47 -2.81 -7.55 3.94
CA ARG A 47 -2.79 -7.89 2.51
C ARG A 47 -3.96 -7.27 1.75
N TYR A 48 -5.14 -7.22 2.35
CA TYR A 48 -6.30 -6.56 1.76
C TYR A 48 -6.10 -5.05 1.63
N ASP A 49 -5.52 -4.40 2.64
CA ASP A 49 -5.22 -2.97 2.60
C ASP A 49 -4.18 -2.64 1.53
N LEU A 50 -3.13 -3.44 1.42
CA LEU A 50 -2.13 -3.32 0.34
C LEU A 50 -2.74 -3.54 -1.04
N LYS A 51 -3.66 -4.51 -1.17
CA LYS A 51 -4.41 -4.73 -2.41
C LYS A 51 -5.21 -3.47 -2.77
N LYS A 52 -5.90 -2.85 -1.81
CA LYS A 52 -6.69 -1.63 -2.02
C LYS A 52 -5.84 -0.42 -2.38
N LEU A 53 -4.70 -0.24 -1.73
CA LEU A 53 -3.73 0.81 -2.08
C LEU A 53 -3.17 0.63 -3.49
N ARG A 54 -2.93 -0.62 -3.92
CA ARG A 54 -2.48 -0.94 -5.27
C ARG A 54 -3.57 -0.69 -6.31
N GLU A 55 -4.80 -1.11 -6.04
CA GLU A 55 -5.98 -0.87 -6.91
C GLU A 55 -6.24 0.62 -7.10
N ALA A 56 -6.08 1.41 -6.04
CA ALA A 56 -6.18 2.87 -6.08
C ALA A 56 -4.95 3.57 -6.72
N GLY A 57 -3.92 2.81 -7.11
CA GLY A 57 -2.76 3.31 -7.83
C GLY A 57 -1.73 4.05 -6.96
N PHE A 58 -1.80 3.96 -5.63
CA PHE A 58 -0.84 4.62 -4.73
C PHE A 58 0.50 3.87 -4.60
N ILE A 59 0.47 2.55 -4.74
CA ILE A 59 1.64 1.69 -4.57
C ILE A 59 1.73 0.67 -5.70
N ILE A 60 2.95 0.19 -5.92
CA ILE A 60 3.24 -0.93 -6.82
C ILE A 60 3.86 -2.07 -6.03
N LYS A 61 3.43 -3.29 -6.35
CA LYS A 61 4.03 -4.53 -5.86
C LYS A 61 5.14 -4.93 -6.84
N ARG A 62 6.34 -5.20 -6.34
CA ARG A 62 7.49 -5.65 -7.11
C ARG A 62 7.84 -7.07 -6.65
N GLY A 63 7.96 -7.98 -7.61
CA GLY A 63 8.17 -9.41 -7.37
C GLY A 63 6.86 -10.22 -7.26
N VAL A 64 7.01 -11.54 -7.34
CA VAL A 64 5.88 -12.49 -7.40
C VAL A 64 5.74 -13.28 -6.09
N THR A 65 6.83 -13.93 -5.65
CA THR A 65 6.83 -14.91 -4.54
C THR A 65 7.74 -14.49 -3.38
N LYS A 66 9.04 -14.79 -3.41
CA LYS A 66 10.01 -14.47 -2.34
C LYS A 66 10.65 -13.11 -2.60
N GLY A 67 10.82 -12.31 -1.55
CA GLY A 67 11.41 -10.96 -1.67
C GLY A 67 10.47 -9.92 -2.25
N VAL A 68 9.15 -10.14 -2.18
CA VAL A 68 8.16 -9.14 -2.59
C VAL A 68 8.33 -7.86 -1.78
N VAL A 69 8.42 -6.75 -2.49
CA VAL A 69 8.48 -5.41 -1.91
C VAL A 69 7.41 -4.50 -2.51
N TYR A 70 7.01 -3.50 -1.74
CA TYR A 70 6.06 -2.47 -2.11
C TYR A 70 6.80 -1.14 -2.22
N GLN A 71 6.45 -0.37 -3.24
CA GLN A 71 7.05 0.91 -3.54
C GLN A 71 5.96 1.94 -3.80
N PHE A 72 6.19 3.18 -3.38
CA PHE A 72 5.28 4.28 -3.67
C PHE A 72 5.27 4.59 -5.18
N LYS A 73 4.07 4.69 -5.75
CA LYS A 73 3.89 5.11 -7.14
C LYS A 73 3.68 6.61 -7.16
N LYS A 74 4.72 7.38 -7.51
CA LYS A 74 4.56 8.81 -7.76
C LYS A 74 3.64 8.96 -8.98
N ARG A 75 2.52 9.68 -8.83
CA ARG A 75 1.74 10.12 -9.99
C ARG A 75 2.60 11.13 -10.73
N GLU A 76 2.97 10.82 -11.96
CA GLU A 76 3.50 11.83 -12.88
C GLU A 76 2.36 12.84 -13.14
N LYS A 77 2.71 14.13 -13.05
CA LYS A 77 1.80 15.25 -13.31
C LYS A 77 1.45 15.31 -14.78
#